data_AF-A0A0G2HA46-F1
#
_entry.id   AF-A0A0G2HA46-F1
#
_cell.length_a   1.000
_cell.length_b   1.000
_cell.length_c   1.000
_cell.angle_alpha   90.00
_cell.angle_beta   90.00
_cell.angle_gamma   90.00
#
_symmetry.space_group_name_H-M   'P 1'
#
loop_
_entity.id
_entity.type
_entity.pdbx_description
1 polymer ?
#
loop_
_entity_poly.entity_id
_entity_poly.type
_entity_poly.pdbx_seq_one_letter_code
_entity_poly.pdbx_strand_id
1 'polypeptide(L)'
;MILWRIILSTHAPGQADASDAIAMATATASEPKPMPMPKPAVDAKDFYGYLYEANKTPTKVLDALLRAIALYIINNVGDNQDQTLSPTKLAAFYKAVGGDYDRLFVNAPNESISFIWQVFGCQHTLQPTENDYEAPTVPSLTPRGFVRWQSIQILLEPEEHVPYIMFAVKNWGLKNPDTGEPFPKDISATAFPAAPDPDITAWHAACGEKLRKEATPKASPRPSFPSAADRMKDAYSHVPAPDSAGGSAARPRPVNLASDYFNHRPSFFTHVSPGGTAPRQKT
;
A
#
# COMPACT_ATOMS: atom_id res chain seq x y z
N MET A 1 -18.45 -6.02 -11.56
CA MET A 1 -18.72 -5.56 -10.18
C MET A 1 -17.45 -5.73 -9.36
N ILE A 2 -16.74 -4.63 -9.10
CA ILE A 2 -15.36 -4.66 -8.62
C ILE A 2 -15.31 -4.81 -7.09
N LEU A 3 -14.31 -5.50 -6.55
CA LEU A 3 -14.13 -5.87 -5.14
C LEU A 3 -14.25 -4.68 -4.20
N TRP A 4 -13.72 -3.51 -4.58
CA TRP A 4 -13.84 -2.28 -3.79
C TRP A 4 -15.29 -1.74 -3.78
N ARG A 5 -16.08 -1.95 -4.84
CA ARG A 5 -17.52 -1.63 -4.82
C ARG A 5 -18.29 -2.53 -3.84
N ILE A 6 -17.82 -3.76 -3.59
CA ILE A 6 -18.43 -4.71 -2.64
C ILE A 6 -17.98 -4.40 -1.20
N ILE A 7 -16.68 -4.22 -0.96
CA ILE A 7 -16.11 -3.89 0.36
C ILE A 7 -16.69 -2.58 0.88
N LEU A 8 -16.92 -1.60 0.01
CA LEU A 8 -17.44 -0.28 0.38
C LEU A 8 -18.97 -0.18 0.27
N SER A 9 -19.69 -1.31 0.08
CA SER A 9 -21.15 -1.31 -0.10
C SER A 9 -21.96 -1.32 1.20
N THR A 10 -21.33 -1.30 2.37
CA THR A 10 -22.02 -1.13 3.66
C THR A 10 -21.93 0.29 4.18
N HIS A 11 -22.33 1.28 3.38
CA HIS A 11 -22.90 2.54 3.88
C HIS A 11 -23.60 3.29 2.72
N ALA A 12 -24.84 3.69 2.97
CA ALA A 12 -25.69 4.44 2.05
C ALA A 12 -25.50 5.96 2.24
N PRO A 13 -25.84 6.79 1.24
CA PRO A 13 -25.24 8.11 1.04
C PRO A 13 -26.10 9.29 1.53
N GLY A 14 -25.45 10.44 1.74
CA GLY A 14 -26.06 11.76 1.91
C GLY A 14 -25.67 12.70 0.76
N GLN A 15 -26.53 13.66 0.44
CA GLN A 15 -26.67 14.33 -0.87
C GLN A 15 -26.28 15.82 -0.86
N ALA A 16 -25.76 16.26 -2.04
CA ALA A 16 -25.74 17.58 -2.72
C ALA A 16 -25.24 18.87 -2.02
N ASP A 17 -24.45 19.68 -2.76
CA ASP A 17 -24.92 20.95 -3.35
C ASP A 17 -23.90 21.57 -4.34
N ALA A 18 -24.38 22.53 -5.14
CA ALA A 18 -23.84 23.01 -6.43
C ALA A 18 -23.29 24.46 -6.41
N SER A 19 -22.72 24.85 -7.57
CA SER A 19 -22.37 26.22 -8.06
C SER A 19 -21.00 26.76 -7.58
N ASP A 20 -20.16 27.50 -8.32
CA ASP A 20 -20.36 28.48 -9.39
C ASP A 20 -19.11 28.70 -10.31
N ALA A 21 -19.22 29.63 -11.26
CA ALA A 21 -18.47 29.75 -12.53
C ALA A 21 -17.24 30.72 -12.59
N ILE A 22 -16.37 30.47 -13.60
CA ILE A 22 -15.59 31.37 -14.49
C ILE A 22 -14.56 32.38 -13.91
N ALA A 23 -13.30 32.29 -14.39
CA ALA A 23 -12.55 33.44 -14.96
C ALA A 23 -11.34 32.99 -15.81
N MET A 24 -11.30 33.47 -17.06
CA MET A 24 -10.15 33.43 -17.97
C MET A 24 -9.08 34.45 -17.56
N ALA A 25 -7.81 34.09 -17.73
CA ALA A 25 -6.72 35.05 -17.93
C ALA A 25 -5.78 34.55 -19.04
N THR A 26 -5.54 35.41 -20.01
CA THR A 26 -4.80 35.20 -21.25
C THR A 26 -3.29 35.27 -21.03
N ALA A 27 -2.55 34.34 -21.64
CA ALA A 27 -1.09 34.35 -21.70
C ALA A 27 -0.61 34.85 -23.07
N THR A 28 0.31 35.82 -23.07
CA THR A 28 1.02 36.30 -24.26
C THR A 28 2.26 35.44 -24.51
N ALA A 29 2.33 34.85 -25.71
CA ALA A 29 3.44 34.00 -26.15
C ALA A 29 4.59 34.83 -26.74
N SER A 30 5.83 34.41 -26.47
CA SER A 30 7.04 34.83 -27.19
C SER A 30 7.73 33.59 -27.80
N GLU A 31 8.22 33.73 -29.03
CA GLU A 31 8.67 32.65 -29.92
C GLU A 31 10.15 32.23 -29.68
N PRO A 32 10.55 30.96 -29.88
CA PRO A 32 11.85 30.44 -29.42
C PRO A 32 12.95 30.36 -30.49
N LYS A 33 14.22 30.38 -30.03
CA LYS A 33 15.44 30.09 -30.81
C LYS A 33 15.54 28.61 -31.22
N PRO A 34 16.23 28.27 -32.34
CA PRO A 34 16.26 26.90 -32.86
C PRO A 34 17.20 25.99 -32.07
N MET A 35 16.71 24.79 -31.73
CA MET A 35 17.41 23.71 -31.02
C MET A 35 17.91 22.61 -31.99
N PRO A 36 18.95 21.85 -31.59
CA PRO A 36 19.63 20.86 -32.45
C PRO A 36 18.75 19.64 -32.79
N MET A 37 19.03 19.01 -33.93
CA MET A 37 18.20 18.00 -34.61
C MET A 37 17.85 16.78 -33.73
N PRO A 38 16.63 16.22 -33.84
CA PRO A 38 16.19 15.08 -33.04
C PRO A 38 16.87 13.78 -33.46
N LYS A 39 17.22 12.94 -32.48
CA LYS A 39 17.46 11.49 -32.69
C LYS A 39 16.25 10.89 -33.44
N PRO A 40 16.44 9.86 -34.29
CA PRO A 40 15.33 9.23 -34.99
C PRO A 40 14.25 8.84 -33.98
N ALA A 41 13.04 9.36 -34.15
CA ALA A 41 11.92 9.02 -33.30
C ALA A 41 11.64 7.53 -33.48
N VAL A 42 11.81 6.74 -32.42
CA VAL A 42 11.35 5.35 -32.40
C VAL A 42 9.84 5.38 -32.58
N ASP A 43 9.32 4.61 -33.54
CA ASP A 43 7.87 4.50 -33.73
C ASP A 43 7.24 4.03 -32.41
N ALA A 44 6.30 4.81 -31.89
CA ALA A 44 5.70 4.53 -30.59
C ALA A 44 5.00 3.16 -30.55
N LYS A 45 4.46 2.70 -31.68
CA LYS A 45 3.83 1.38 -31.80
C LYS A 45 4.84 0.26 -31.65
N ASP A 46 6.01 0.39 -32.27
CA ASP A 46 7.10 -0.57 -32.17
C ASP A 46 7.75 -0.55 -30.77
N PHE A 47 7.79 0.62 -30.13
CA PHE A 47 8.34 0.76 -28.77
C PHE A 47 7.48 0.04 -27.72
N TYR A 48 6.16 0.26 -27.74
CA TYR A 48 5.28 -0.28 -26.69
C TYR A 48 4.89 -1.74 -26.94
N GLY A 49 4.65 -2.12 -28.20
CA GLY A 49 4.11 -3.44 -28.52
C GLY A 49 2.87 -3.78 -27.68
N TYR A 50 2.75 -5.03 -27.26
CA TYR A 50 1.75 -5.46 -26.28
C TYR A 50 2.37 -5.47 -24.88
N LEU A 51 1.69 -4.88 -23.90
CA LEU A 51 2.29 -4.51 -22.60
C LEU A 51 2.12 -5.55 -21.49
N TYR A 52 1.50 -6.70 -21.80
CA TYR A 52 1.38 -7.83 -20.88
C TYR A 52 2.03 -9.08 -21.42
N GLU A 53 2.63 -9.83 -20.52
CA GLU A 53 3.13 -11.18 -20.78
C GLU A 53 1.97 -12.20 -20.74
N ALA A 54 2.19 -13.40 -21.28
CA ALA A 54 1.17 -14.45 -21.33
C ALA A 54 0.64 -14.86 -19.93
N ASN A 55 1.48 -14.74 -18.90
CA ASN A 55 1.16 -15.01 -17.50
C ASN A 55 0.46 -13.82 -16.79
N LYS A 56 0.02 -12.80 -17.54
CA LYS A 56 -0.67 -11.60 -17.04
C LYS A 56 0.20 -10.69 -16.17
N THR A 57 1.53 -10.83 -16.21
CA THR A 57 2.44 -9.86 -15.58
C THR A 57 2.74 -8.70 -16.54
N PRO A 58 3.00 -7.48 -16.03
CA PRO A 58 3.45 -6.39 -16.89
C PRO A 58 4.77 -6.74 -17.55
N THR A 59 4.96 -6.33 -18.81
CA THR A 59 6.28 -6.36 -19.46
C THR A 59 7.23 -5.39 -18.74
N LYS A 60 8.53 -5.49 -19.03
CA LYS A 60 9.52 -4.51 -18.51
C LYS A 60 9.20 -3.06 -18.90
N VAL A 61 8.60 -2.86 -20.08
CA VAL A 61 8.20 -1.53 -20.56
C VAL A 61 7.03 -1.01 -19.73
N LEU A 62 6.00 -1.83 -19.50
CA LEU A 62 4.86 -1.43 -18.67
C LEU A 62 5.29 -1.18 -17.21
N ASP A 63 6.14 -2.04 -16.65
CA ASP A 63 6.69 -1.86 -15.31
C ASP A 63 7.43 -0.52 -15.19
N ALA A 64 8.37 -0.24 -16.10
CA ALA A 64 9.10 1.03 -16.11
C ALA A 64 8.19 2.25 -16.28
N LEU A 65 7.16 2.15 -17.13
CA LEU A 65 6.18 3.21 -17.33
C LEU A 65 5.36 3.48 -16.07
N LEU A 66 4.84 2.43 -15.43
CA LEU A 66 4.05 2.57 -14.19
C LEU A 66 4.89 3.11 -13.03
N ARG A 67 6.18 2.76 -12.95
CA ARG A 67 7.12 3.39 -12.00
C ARG A 67 7.33 4.87 -12.31
N ALA A 68 7.46 5.25 -13.58
CA ALA A 68 7.57 6.66 -13.97
C ALA A 68 6.33 7.46 -13.56
N ILE A 69 5.14 6.89 -13.74
CA ILE A 69 3.88 7.46 -13.27
C ILE A 69 3.88 7.59 -11.74
N ALA A 70 4.25 6.54 -11.01
CA ALA A 70 4.34 6.58 -9.55
C ALA A 70 5.25 7.71 -9.06
N LEU A 71 6.45 7.84 -9.65
CA LEU A 71 7.39 8.92 -9.34
C LEU A 71 6.84 10.29 -9.72
N TYR A 72 6.11 10.41 -10.83
CA TYR A 72 5.47 11.67 -11.20
C TYR A 72 4.42 12.09 -10.16
N ILE A 73 3.59 11.15 -9.70
CA ILE A 73 2.58 11.40 -8.65
C ILE A 73 3.25 11.89 -7.37
N ILE A 74 4.30 11.19 -6.91
CA ILE A 74 5.06 11.55 -5.71
C ILE A 74 5.57 12.99 -5.80
N ASN A 75 6.06 13.43 -6.95
CA ASN A 75 6.74 14.72 -7.08
C ASN A 75 5.85 15.89 -7.49
N ASN A 76 4.72 15.65 -8.17
CA ASN A 76 3.99 16.71 -8.88
C ASN A 76 2.47 16.68 -8.68
N VAL A 77 1.91 15.68 -7.99
CA VAL A 77 0.46 15.55 -7.81
C VAL A 77 0.11 15.77 -6.34
N GLY A 78 -0.93 16.58 -6.10
CA GLY A 78 -1.39 16.90 -4.75
C GLY A 78 -0.40 17.78 -3.99
N ASP A 79 -0.18 17.47 -2.72
CA ASP A 79 0.83 18.13 -1.90
C ASP A 79 2.24 17.66 -2.28
N ASN A 80 3.10 18.59 -2.68
CA ASN A 80 4.48 18.30 -3.06
C ASN A 80 5.40 18.04 -1.86
N GLN A 81 4.95 18.31 -0.63
CA GLN A 81 5.70 17.96 0.59
C GLN A 81 5.50 16.49 0.98
N ASP A 82 4.33 15.91 0.69
CA ASP A 82 4.12 14.47 0.82
C ASP A 82 4.93 13.74 -0.29
N GLN A 83 5.95 12.98 0.11
CA GLN A 83 6.80 12.24 -0.81
C GLN A 83 6.40 10.75 -0.91
N THR A 84 5.15 10.44 -0.57
CA THR A 84 4.62 9.08 -0.54
C THR A 84 3.43 8.92 -1.49
N LEU A 85 3.02 7.67 -1.79
CA LEU A 85 1.79 7.39 -2.54
C LEU A 85 0.64 7.14 -1.57
N SER A 86 0.33 8.18 -0.78
CA SER A 86 -0.76 8.19 0.17
C SER A 86 -2.13 8.11 -0.53
N PRO A 87 -3.22 7.76 0.20
CA PRO A 87 -4.55 7.73 -0.39
C PRO A 87 -4.94 9.09 -0.97
N THR A 88 -4.62 10.18 -0.26
CA THR A 88 -4.84 11.56 -0.74
C THR A 88 -4.14 11.83 -2.08
N LYS A 89 -2.87 11.41 -2.24
CA LYS A 89 -2.15 11.51 -3.52
C LYS A 89 -2.80 10.70 -4.63
N LEU A 90 -3.21 9.48 -4.32
CA LEU A 90 -3.84 8.58 -5.30
C LEU A 90 -5.20 9.13 -5.75
N ALA A 91 -6.01 9.67 -4.84
CA ALA A 91 -7.26 10.36 -5.18
C ALA A 91 -7.01 11.55 -6.13
N ALA A 92 -6.02 12.38 -5.82
CA ALA A 92 -5.62 13.51 -6.67
C ALA A 92 -5.11 13.05 -8.04
N PHE A 93 -4.36 11.94 -8.10
CA PHE A 93 -3.93 11.30 -9.35
C PHE A 93 -5.12 10.92 -10.22
N TYR A 94 -6.09 10.17 -9.69
CA TYR A 94 -7.25 9.73 -10.46
C TYR A 94 -8.06 10.91 -11.00
N LYS A 95 -8.26 11.97 -10.20
CA LYS A 95 -8.89 13.21 -10.67
C LYS A 95 -8.11 13.88 -11.80
N ALA A 96 -6.80 13.95 -11.69
CA ALA A 96 -5.94 14.58 -12.70
C ALA A 96 -5.99 13.87 -14.06
N VAL A 97 -6.27 12.57 -14.08
CA VAL A 97 -6.39 11.76 -15.31
C VAL A 97 -7.84 11.55 -15.77
N GLY A 98 -8.82 12.19 -15.11
CA GLY A 98 -10.24 12.17 -15.49
C GLY A 98 -11.09 11.09 -14.83
N GLY A 99 -10.60 10.45 -13.76
CA GLY A 99 -11.36 9.51 -12.92
C GLY A 99 -11.80 10.09 -11.58
N ASP A 100 -12.60 9.34 -10.84
CA ASP A 100 -12.98 9.67 -9.46
C ASP A 100 -12.93 8.41 -8.58
N TYR A 101 -11.92 8.37 -7.72
CA TYR A 101 -11.67 7.27 -6.80
C TYR A 101 -11.75 7.72 -5.34
N ASP A 102 -12.39 8.86 -5.06
CA ASP A 102 -12.57 9.36 -3.69
C ASP A 102 -13.27 8.35 -2.80
N ARG A 103 -14.22 7.58 -3.34
CA ARG A 103 -14.88 6.52 -2.58
C ARG A 103 -13.87 5.52 -1.97
N LEU A 104 -12.82 5.19 -2.71
CA LEU A 104 -11.79 4.26 -2.24
C LEU A 104 -10.69 4.95 -1.44
N PHE A 105 -10.20 6.11 -1.87
CA PHE A 105 -8.99 6.70 -1.28
C PHE A 105 -9.26 7.84 -0.30
N VAL A 106 -10.46 8.42 -0.29
CA VAL A 106 -10.84 9.49 0.64
C VAL A 106 -11.83 8.96 1.68
N ASN A 107 -12.83 8.19 1.23
CA ASN A 107 -13.96 7.82 2.09
C ASN A 107 -13.78 6.45 2.77
N ALA A 108 -12.89 5.60 2.26
CA ALA A 108 -12.66 4.29 2.87
C ALA A 108 -11.73 4.42 4.09
N PRO A 109 -11.93 3.64 5.16
CA PRO A 109 -10.99 3.57 6.26
C PRO A 109 -9.60 3.10 5.80
N ASN A 110 -8.55 3.68 6.38
CA ASN A 110 -7.15 3.31 6.13
C ASN A 110 -6.89 1.79 6.22
N GLU A 111 -7.47 1.13 7.24
CA GLU A 111 -7.37 -0.33 7.40
C GLU A 111 -7.95 -1.09 6.21
N SER A 112 -9.08 -0.62 5.65
CA SER A 112 -9.71 -1.24 4.49
C SER A 112 -8.84 -1.09 3.24
N ILE A 113 -8.23 0.08 3.05
CA ILE A 113 -7.31 0.33 1.92
C ILE A 113 -6.08 -0.57 2.04
N SER A 114 -5.44 -0.60 3.22
CA SER A 114 -4.29 -1.47 3.49
C SER A 114 -4.63 -2.93 3.22
N PHE A 115 -5.79 -3.38 3.69
CA PHE A 115 -6.25 -4.75 3.49
C PHE A 115 -6.47 -5.11 2.02
N ILE A 116 -7.11 -4.22 1.24
CA ILE A 116 -7.27 -4.41 -0.21
C ILE A 116 -5.89 -4.57 -0.87
N TRP A 117 -4.92 -3.74 -0.51
CA TRP A 117 -3.57 -3.84 -1.03
C TRP A 117 -2.87 -5.13 -0.62
N GLN A 118 -3.06 -5.63 0.60
CA GLN A 118 -2.56 -6.95 1.01
C GLN A 118 -3.14 -8.08 0.17
N VAL A 119 -4.46 -8.08 -0.05
CA VAL A 119 -5.15 -9.10 -0.86
C VAL A 119 -4.63 -9.13 -2.29
N PHE A 120 -4.31 -7.97 -2.86
CA PHE A 120 -3.72 -7.85 -4.19
C PHE A 120 -2.20 -8.06 -4.25
N GLY A 121 -1.54 -8.19 -3.09
CA GLY A 121 -0.08 -8.26 -2.99
C GLY A 121 0.60 -6.95 -3.42
N CYS A 122 -0.07 -5.81 -3.25
CA CYS A 122 0.48 -4.49 -3.50
C CYS A 122 1.34 -4.08 -2.30
N GLN A 123 2.66 -3.95 -2.53
CA GLN A 123 3.60 -3.55 -1.48
C GLN A 123 3.32 -2.12 -1.02
N HIS A 124 3.04 -1.95 0.27
CA HIS A 124 2.78 -0.67 0.91
C HIS A 124 3.46 -0.60 2.28
N THR A 125 3.55 0.61 2.81
CA THR A 125 3.99 0.93 4.17
C THR A 125 2.86 1.62 4.93
N LEU A 126 2.97 1.72 6.25
CA LEU A 126 2.08 2.54 7.07
C LEU A 126 2.83 3.80 7.50
N GLN A 127 2.23 4.95 7.21
CA GLN A 127 2.71 6.27 7.57
C GLN A 127 2.06 6.73 8.89
N PRO A 128 2.72 7.61 9.65
CA PRO A 128 2.16 8.22 10.84
C PRO A 128 0.81 8.90 10.56
N THR A 129 -0.04 8.98 11.57
CA THR A 129 -1.22 9.85 11.54
C THR A 129 -0.83 11.28 11.92
N GLU A 130 -1.80 12.19 11.99
CA GLU A 130 -1.58 13.54 12.54
C GLU A 130 -1.33 13.52 14.06
N ASN A 131 -1.59 12.40 14.73
CA ASN A 131 -1.38 12.21 16.16
C ASN A 131 -0.08 11.44 16.42
N ASP A 132 0.96 12.14 16.88
CA ASP A 132 2.29 11.57 17.16
C ASP A 132 2.30 10.46 18.23
N TYR A 133 1.24 10.31 19.01
CA TYR A 133 1.11 9.27 20.05
C TYR A 133 0.46 7.98 19.55
N GLU A 134 -0.08 7.97 18.33
CA GLU A 134 -0.73 6.81 17.72
C GLU A 134 0.25 5.99 16.87
N ALA A 135 -0.05 4.70 16.72
CA ALA A 135 0.69 3.87 15.79
C ALA A 135 0.44 4.33 14.33
N PRO A 136 1.42 4.21 13.43
CA PRO A 136 1.22 4.47 12.00
C PRO A 136 0.10 3.61 11.42
N THR A 137 -0.89 4.25 10.79
CA THR A 137 -2.03 3.55 10.16
C THR A 137 -2.32 3.99 8.74
N VAL A 138 -1.79 5.14 8.27
CA VAL A 138 -2.10 5.67 6.93
C VAL A 138 -1.36 4.85 5.88
N PRO A 139 -2.03 4.06 5.02
CA PRO A 139 -1.32 3.17 4.14
C PRO A 139 -0.79 3.96 2.94
N SER A 140 0.45 3.70 2.53
CA SER A 140 1.06 4.36 1.37
C SER A 140 1.73 3.34 0.46
N LEU A 141 1.39 3.35 -0.82
CA LEU A 141 2.00 2.42 -1.78
C LEU A 141 3.49 2.74 -1.96
N THR A 142 4.28 1.69 -2.12
CA THR A 142 5.61 1.84 -2.72
C THR A 142 5.47 1.96 -4.24
N PRO A 143 6.46 2.49 -4.98
CA PRO A 143 6.43 2.46 -6.44
C PRO A 143 6.19 1.05 -7.01
N ARG A 144 6.80 0.02 -6.40
CA ARG A 144 6.57 -1.39 -6.75
C ARG A 144 5.12 -1.82 -6.48
N GLY A 145 4.56 -1.41 -5.36
CA GLY A 145 3.16 -1.64 -5.03
C GLY A 145 2.21 -0.96 -6.02
N PHE A 146 2.53 0.26 -6.45
CA PHE A 146 1.75 0.98 -7.46
C PHE A 146 1.78 0.30 -8.82
N VAL A 147 2.93 -0.20 -9.27
CA VAL A 147 3.02 -1.02 -10.49
C VAL A 147 2.09 -2.23 -10.39
N ARG A 148 2.15 -2.96 -9.28
CA ARG A 148 1.27 -4.10 -9.05
C ARG A 148 -0.20 -3.69 -9.07
N TRP A 149 -0.56 -2.65 -8.34
CA TRP A 149 -1.91 -2.09 -8.27
C TRP A 149 -2.44 -1.76 -9.68
N GLN A 150 -1.75 -0.89 -10.43
CA GLN A 150 -2.22 -0.49 -11.75
C GLN A 150 -2.23 -1.62 -12.76
N SER A 151 -1.26 -2.54 -12.71
CA SER A 151 -1.28 -3.69 -13.62
C SER A 151 -2.54 -4.55 -13.43
N ILE A 152 -3.00 -4.74 -12.18
CA ILE A 152 -4.25 -5.45 -11.90
C ILE A 152 -5.45 -4.62 -12.37
N GLN A 153 -5.48 -3.32 -12.05
CA GLN A 153 -6.61 -2.45 -12.40
C GLN A 153 -6.85 -2.40 -13.92
N ILE A 154 -5.80 -2.32 -14.72
CA ILE A 154 -5.89 -2.36 -16.20
C ILE A 154 -6.45 -3.70 -16.69
N LEU A 155 -6.08 -4.83 -16.07
CA LEU A 155 -6.61 -6.14 -16.44
C LEU A 155 -8.08 -6.32 -16.02
N LEU A 156 -8.51 -5.68 -14.94
CA LEU A 156 -9.89 -5.77 -14.45
C LEU A 156 -10.85 -4.82 -15.18
N GLU A 157 -10.39 -3.60 -15.49
CA GLU A 157 -11.22 -2.53 -16.04
C GLU A 157 -10.42 -1.73 -17.10
N PRO A 158 -10.06 -2.34 -18.23
CA PRO A 158 -9.25 -1.67 -19.25
C PRO A 158 -9.96 -0.45 -19.84
N GLU A 159 -11.29 -0.48 -19.95
CA GLU A 159 -12.11 0.63 -20.44
C GLU A 159 -11.92 1.91 -19.61
N GLU A 160 -11.63 1.77 -18.31
CA GLU A 160 -11.43 2.89 -17.39
C GLU A 160 -9.93 3.22 -17.23
N HIS A 161 -9.08 2.22 -16.96
CA HIS A 161 -7.68 2.48 -16.60
C HIS A 161 -6.76 2.71 -17.81
N VAL A 162 -7.06 2.16 -18.99
CA VAL A 162 -6.23 2.42 -20.17
C VAL A 162 -6.23 3.91 -20.55
N PRO A 163 -7.39 4.60 -20.64
CA PRO A 163 -7.41 6.05 -20.84
C PRO A 163 -6.57 6.84 -19.84
N TYR A 164 -6.54 6.43 -18.57
CA TYR A 164 -5.75 7.11 -17.53
C TYR A 164 -4.24 7.01 -17.80
N ILE A 165 -3.74 5.82 -18.15
CA ILE A 165 -2.33 5.62 -18.48
C ILE A 165 -1.96 6.39 -19.74
N MET A 166 -2.80 6.34 -20.77
CA MET A 166 -2.58 7.07 -22.03
C MET A 166 -2.54 8.58 -21.80
N PHE A 167 -3.43 9.11 -20.94
CA PHE A 167 -3.41 10.51 -20.54
C PHE A 167 -2.10 10.89 -19.85
N ALA A 168 -1.63 10.09 -18.90
CA ALA A 168 -0.38 10.34 -18.18
C ALA A 168 0.82 10.38 -19.14
N VAL A 169 0.94 9.38 -20.04
CA VAL A 169 2.02 9.32 -21.05
C VAL A 169 2.03 10.57 -21.94
N LYS A 170 0.85 10.98 -22.42
CA LYS A 170 0.72 12.11 -23.34
C LYS A 170 1.05 13.45 -22.69
N ASN A 171 0.66 13.64 -21.43
CA ASN A 171 0.63 14.96 -20.80
C ASN A 171 1.77 15.23 -19.81
N TRP A 172 2.41 14.21 -19.24
CA TRP A 172 3.34 14.41 -18.10
C TRP A 172 4.82 14.35 -18.45
N GLY A 173 5.17 14.09 -19.72
CA GLY A 173 6.56 14.06 -20.15
C GLY A 173 7.40 13.02 -19.40
N LEU A 174 6.81 11.85 -19.16
CA LEU A 174 7.39 10.78 -18.37
C LEU A 174 8.74 10.31 -18.93
N LYS A 175 9.68 10.02 -18.03
CA LYS A 175 10.99 9.45 -18.36
C LYS A 175 11.14 8.08 -17.72
N ASN A 176 11.78 7.16 -18.44
CA ASN A 176 12.11 5.85 -17.91
C ASN A 176 13.07 6.02 -16.71
N PRO A 177 12.72 5.52 -15.52
CA PRO A 177 13.54 5.71 -14.32
C PRO A 177 14.89 5.00 -14.38
N ASP A 178 15.03 3.96 -15.22
CA ASP A 178 16.27 3.19 -15.34
C ASP A 178 17.24 3.82 -16.35
N THR A 179 16.72 4.39 -17.45
CA THR A 179 17.54 4.91 -18.55
C THR A 179 17.58 6.44 -18.63
N GLY A 180 16.63 7.13 -18.00
CA GLY A 180 16.43 8.57 -18.10
C GLY A 180 15.84 9.04 -19.43
N GLU A 181 15.57 8.14 -20.37
CA GLU A 181 15.03 8.48 -21.70
C GLU A 181 13.52 8.77 -21.63
N PRO A 182 13.01 9.73 -22.42
CA PRO A 182 11.59 10.02 -22.47
C PRO A 182 10.80 8.87 -23.11
N PHE A 183 9.62 8.60 -22.58
CA PHE A 183 8.67 7.68 -23.21
C PHE A 183 8.03 8.32 -24.45
N PRO A 184 7.78 7.56 -25.55
CA PRO A 184 7.00 8.06 -26.69
C PRO A 184 5.59 8.48 -26.25
N LYS A 185 5.11 9.65 -26.69
CA LYS A 185 3.84 10.21 -26.19
C LYS A 185 2.58 9.48 -26.69
N ASP A 186 2.68 8.82 -27.84
CA ASP A 186 1.55 8.25 -28.55
C ASP A 186 1.47 6.74 -28.36
N ILE A 187 1.07 6.32 -27.17
CA ILE A 187 0.75 4.92 -26.87
C ILE A 187 -0.61 4.55 -27.48
N SER A 188 -0.70 3.40 -28.17
CA SER A 188 -1.97 2.91 -28.72
C SER A 188 -2.77 2.13 -27.68
N ALA A 189 -4.10 2.24 -27.69
CA ALA A 189 -4.98 1.39 -26.88
C ALA A 189 -4.78 -0.11 -27.18
N THR A 190 -4.33 -0.46 -28.39
CA THR A 190 -4.01 -1.84 -28.78
C THR A 190 -2.80 -2.43 -28.05
N ALA A 191 -2.02 -1.59 -27.36
CA ALA A 191 -0.94 -2.05 -26.48
C ALA A 191 -1.46 -2.69 -25.18
N PHE A 192 -2.74 -2.52 -24.87
CA PHE A 192 -3.40 -2.99 -23.65
C PHE A 192 -4.47 -4.05 -23.94
N PRO A 193 -4.96 -4.77 -22.92
CA PRO A 193 -6.16 -5.59 -23.03
C PRO A 193 -7.36 -4.75 -23.48
N ALA A 194 -8.15 -5.26 -24.43
CA ALA A 194 -9.35 -4.58 -24.92
C ALA A 194 -10.59 -4.82 -24.04
N ALA A 195 -10.56 -5.86 -23.22
CA ALA A 195 -11.66 -6.26 -22.34
C ALA A 195 -11.08 -6.84 -21.04
N PRO A 196 -11.87 -6.88 -19.94
CA PRO A 196 -11.44 -7.48 -18.68
C PRO A 196 -10.91 -8.90 -18.86
N ASP A 197 -9.78 -9.20 -18.22
CA ASP A 197 -9.21 -10.54 -18.25
C ASP A 197 -10.08 -11.50 -17.41
N PRO A 198 -10.54 -12.63 -17.98
CA PRO A 198 -11.51 -13.49 -17.32
C PRO A 198 -10.93 -14.18 -16.09
N ASP A 199 -9.65 -14.57 -16.11
CA ASP A 199 -9.01 -15.28 -15.01
C ASP A 199 -8.76 -14.34 -13.84
N ILE A 200 -8.26 -13.13 -14.13
CA ILE A 200 -8.07 -12.10 -13.11
C ILE A 200 -9.42 -11.65 -12.54
N THR A 201 -10.45 -11.54 -13.37
CA THR A 201 -11.82 -11.22 -12.93
C THR A 201 -12.38 -12.30 -12.00
N ALA A 202 -12.21 -13.57 -12.34
CA ALA A 202 -12.67 -14.70 -11.53
C ALA A 202 -11.91 -14.77 -10.19
N TRP A 203 -10.58 -14.64 -10.22
CA TRP A 203 -9.74 -14.57 -9.01
C TRP A 203 -10.19 -13.45 -8.09
N HIS A 204 -10.42 -12.27 -8.66
CA HIS A 204 -10.85 -11.09 -7.93
C HIS A 204 -12.26 -11.23 -7.32
N ALA A 205 -13.20 -11.85 -8.03
CA ALA A 205 -14.51 -12.19 -7.49
C ALA A 205 -14.41 -13.19 -6.33
N ALA A 206 -13.55 -14.21 -6.45
CA ALA A 206 -13.30 -15.19 -5.40
C ALA A 206 -12.69 -14.57 -4.15
N CYS A 207 -11.74 -13.63 -4.31
CA CYS A 207 -11.22 -12.82 -3.20
C CYS A 207 -12.36 -12.11 -2.48
N GLY A 208 -13.27 -11.44 -3.19
CA GLY A 208 -14.40 -10.71 -2.58
C GLY A 208 -15.38 -11.56 -1.83
N GLU A 209 -15.71 -12.73 -2.36
CA GLU A 209 -16.57 -13.69 -1.68
C GLU A 209 -15.93 -14.19 -0.37
N LYS A 210 -14.62 -14.43 -0.37
CA LYS A 210 -13.88 -14.81 0.84
C LYS A 210 -13.92 -13.68 1.88
N LEU A 211 -13.66 -12.44 1.47
CA LEU A 211 -13.71 -11.29 2.37
C LEU A 211 -15.10 -11.07 2.98
N ARG A 212 -16.16 -11.23 2.17
CA ARG A 212 -17.54 -11.12 2.63
C ARG A 212 -17.89 -12.17 3.69
N LYS A 213 -17.39 -13.40 3.52
CA LYS A 213 -17.57 -14.51 4.47
C LYS A 213 -16.80 -14.31 5.76
N GLU A 214 -15.61 -13.72 5.71
CA GLU A 214 -14.80 -13.42 6.90
C GLU A 214 -15.35 -12.20 7.67
N ALA A 215 -15.92 -11.22 6.96
CA ALA A 215 -16.56 -10.05 7.56
C ALA A 215 -17.97 -10.32 8.12
N THR A 216 -18.58 -11.47 7.82
CA THR A 216 -19.85 -11.86 8.45
C THR A 216 -19.55 -12.31 9.88
N PRO A 217 -20.08 -11.67 10.93
CA PRO A 217 -19.77 -12.03 12.29
C PRO A 217 -20.21 -13.47 12.55
N LYS A 218 -19.26 -14.40 12.66
CA LYS A 218 -19.51 -15.67 13.33
C LYS A 218 -19.90 -15.31 14.75
N ALA A 219 -21.06 -15.76 15.20
CA ALA A 219 -21.39 -15.76 16.61
C ALA A 219 -20.30 -16.56 17.35
N SER A 220 -19.29 -15.87 17.87
CA SER A 220 -18.33 -16.48 18.78
C SER A 220 -19.14 -17.04 19.95
N PRO A 221 -18.97 -18.32 20.32
CA PRO A 221 -19.44 -18.78 21.61
C PRO A 221 -18.85 -17.81 22.63
N ARG A 222 -19.72 -17.12 23.37
CA ARG A 222 -19.30 -16.25 24.46
C ARG A 222 -18.30 -17.07 25.30
N PRO A 223 -17.03 -16.62 25.48
CA PRO A 223 -16.14 -17.31 26.39
C PRO A 223 -16.86 -17.35 27.74
N SER A 224 -17.24 -18.54 28.18
CA SER A 224 -17.83 -18.75 29.49
C SER A 224 -16.71 -18.50 30.49
N PHE A 225 -16.59 -17.26 30.95
CA PHE A 225 -15.76 -16.98 32.11
C PHE A 225 -16.36 -17.78 33.27
N PRO A 226 -15.56 -18.58 34.00
CA PRO A 226 -16.04 -19.25 35.20
C PRO A 226 -16.64 -18.20 36.13
N SER A 227 -17.77 -18.53 36.75
CA SER A 227 -18.48 -17.63 37.65
C SER A 227 -17.54 -17.18 38.76
N ALA A 228 -17.81 -16.01 39.35
CA ALA A 228 -17.12 -15.59 40.57
C ALA A 228 -17.15 -16.69 41.65
N ALA A 229 -18.23 -17.47 41.70
CA ALA A 229 -18.37 -18.63 42.58
C ALA A 229 -17.40 -19.78 42.27
N ASP A 230 -17.12 -20.05 40.99
CA ASP A 230 -16.20 -21.10 40.57
C ASP A 230 -14.75 -20.71 40.84
N ARG A 231 -14.40 -19.43 40.60
CA ARG A 231 -13.08 -18.86 40.94
C ARG A 231 -12.83 -18.88 42.45
N MET A 232 -13.88 -18.69 43.26
CA MET A 232 -13.79 -18.67 44.71
C MET A 232 -13.64 -20.08 45.31
N LYS A 233 -14.17 -21.12 44.64
CA LYS A 233 -13.95 -22.53 45.03
C LYS A 233 -12.51 -22.98 44.80
N ASP A 234 -11.91 -22.64 43.66
CA ASP A 234 -10.51 -22.98 43.39
C ASP A 234 -9.55 -22.23 44.32
N ALA A 235 -9.81 -20.95 44.60
CA ALA A 235 -8.99 -20.12 45.48
C ALA A 235 -8.96 -20.59 46.94
N TYR A 236 -9.99 -21.30 47.41
CA TYR A 236 -10.10 -21.82 48.79
C TYR A 236 -9.85 -23.32 48.91
N SER A 237 -9.53 -24.01 47.81
CA SER A 237 -9.22 -25.46 47.81
C SER A 237 -7.96 -25.83 48.61
N HIS A 238 -7.11 -24.84 48.90
CA HIS A 238 -5.85 -25.01 49.64
C HIS A 238 -5.87 -24.44 51.06
N VAL A 239 -7.04 -24.13 51.64
CA VAL A 239 -7.14 -23.69 53.04
C VAL A 239 -7.59 -24.86 53.90
N PRO A 240 -6.68 -25.52 54.65
CA PRO A 240 -7.08 -26.46 55.68
C PRO A 240 -7.92 -25.73 56.74
N ALA A 241 -8.98 -26.38 57.21
CA ALA A 241 -9.75 -25.87 58.34
C ALA A 241 -8.82 -25.60 59.54
N PRO A 242 -8.97 -24.47 60.25
CA PRO A 242 -8.07 -24.14 61.34
C PRO A 242 -8.42 -24.98 62.57
N ASP A 243 -7.74 -26.12 62.73
CA ASP A 243 -7.52 -26.70 64.04
C ASP A 243 -6.24 -26.11 64.64
N SER A 244 -6.44 -25.62 65.86
CA SER A 244 -5.53 -25.15 66.90
C SER A 244 -4.00 -25.22 66.71
N ALA A 245 -3.39 -24.10 67.10
CA ALA A 245 -2.06 -23.94 67.71
C ALA A 245 -0.85 -23.60 66.80
N GLY A 246 -0.36 -22.36 66.98
CA GLY A 246 1.07 -22.09 67.14
C GLY A 246 1.86 -21.69 65.89
N GLY A 247 2.48 -20.50 65.95
CA GLY A 247 3.70 -20.20 65.19
C GLY A 247 3.59 -19.06 64.17
N SER A 248 4.07 -17.88 64.56
CA SER A 248 4.30 -16.74 63.67
C SER A 248 5.33 -17.09 62.58
N ALA A 249 4.98 -16.95 61.31
CA ALA A 249 5.92 -16.96 60.20
C ALA A 249 5.66 -15.76 59.27
N ALA A 250 6.70 -14.97 59.04
CA ALA A 250 6.69 -13.75 58.25
C ALA A 250 6.36 -14.02 56.78
N ARG A 251 5.47 -13.18 56.20
CA ARG A 251 5.16 -13.18 54.76
C ARG A 251 6.32 -12.57 53.96
N PRO A 252 6.77 -13.17 52.84
CA PRO A 252 7.62 -12.47 51.89
C PRO A 252 6.79 -11.51 51.01
N ARG A 253 7.32 -10.30 50.74
CA ARG A 253 6.73 -9.34 49.80
C ARG A 253 6.86 -9.83 48.36
N PRO A 254 5.89 -9.51 47.47
CA PRO A 254 6.02 -9.84 46.05
C PRO A 254 7.10 -8.97 45.40
N VAL A 255 7.94 -9.61 44.59
CA VAL A 255 9.02 -8.99 43.82
C VAL A 255 8.40 -8.23 42.64
N ASN A 256 8.79 -6.96 42.47
CA ASN A 256 8.36 -6.09 41.39
C ASN A 256 8.92 -6.60 40.04
N LEU A 257 8.06 -7.21 39.21
CA LEU A 257 8.40 -7.73 37.87
C LEU A 257 8.74 -6.63 36.83
N ALA A 258 8.60 -5.35 37.20
CA ALA A 258 8.79 -4.22 36.29
C ALA A 258 10.24 -3.74 36.16
N SER A 259 11.16 -4.13 37.05
CA SER A 259 12.54 -3.60 37.07
C SER A 259 13.55 -4.36 36.20
N ASP A 260 13.18 -5.51 35.63
CA ASP A 260 14.13 -6.33 34.87
C ASP A 260 14.28 -5.90 33.40
N TYR A 261 13.37 -5.08 32.87
CA TYR A 261 13.37 -4.68 31.46
C TYR A 261 14.49 -3.68 31.10
N PHE A 262 14.95 -2.86 32.05
CA PHE A 262 15.95 -1.81 31.81
C PHE A 262 17.38 -2.17 32.26
N ASN A 263 17.57 -3.32 32.91
CA ASN A 263 18.86 -3.71 33.51
C ASN A 263 19.71 -4.64 32.64
N HIS A 264 19.35 -4.88 31.38
CA HIS A 264 20.20 -5.60 30.44
C HIS A 264 21.24 -4.65 29.84
N ARG A 265 22.43 -4.65 30.45
CA ARG A 265 23.65 -4.06 29.89
C ARG A 265 23.89 -4.67 28.50
N PRO A 266 24.05 -3.88 27.43
CA PRO A 266 24.25 -4.41 26.09
C PRO A 266 25.53 -5.26 26.06
N SER A 267 25.40 -6.50 25.57
CA SER A 267 26.52 -7.40 25.35
C SER A 267 27.49 -6.77 24.36
N PHE A 268 28.75 -6.61 24.77
CA PHE A 268 29.80 -6.12 23.88
C PHE A 268 30.04 -7.15 22.78
N PHE A 269 29.86 -6.74 21.52
CA PHE A 269 30.25 -7.55 20.37
C PHE A 269 31.76 -7.85 20.44
N THR A 270 32.12 -9.13 20.42
CA THR A 270 33.50 -9.59 20.41
C THR A 270 34.10 -9.29 19.03
N HIS A 271 35.12 -8.42 18.97
CA HIS A 271 35.89 -8.21 17.74
C HIS A 271 36.64 -9.48 17.36
N VAL A 272 36.51 -9.91 16.10
CA VAL A 272 37.34 -10.97 15.51
C VAL A 272 38.78 -10.46 15.44
N SER A 273 39.71 -11.15 16.11
CA SER A 273 41.15 -10.87 15.98
C SER A 273 41.67 -11.31 14.62
N PRO A 274 42.55 -10.54 13.94
CA PRO A 274 43.16 -10.96 12.70
C PRO A 274 44.23 -12.01 13.00
N GLY A 275 43.99 -13.24 12.56
CA GLY A 275 44.97 -14.33 12.60
C GLY A 275 46.18 -14.00 11.73
N GLY A 276 47.35 -13.91 12.36
CA GLY A 276 48.63 -13.68 11.71
C GLY A 276 49.20 -14.92 11.02
N THR A 277 49.65 -14.69 9.78
CA THR A 277 50.85 -15.25 9.13
C THR A 277 51.02 -16.77 9.02
N ALA A 278 50.85 -17.28 7.80
CA ALA A 278 51.44 -18.53 7.33
C ALA A 278 52.94 -18.34 6.99
N PRO A 279 53.81 -19.35 7.21
CA PRO A 279 55.25 -19.22 7.01
C PRO A 279 55.62 -19.44 5.53
N ARG A 280 56.53 -18.60 5.04
CA ARG A 280 57.23 -18.75 3.76
C ARG A 280 58.55 -19.45 4.02
N GLN A 281 58.74 -20.67 3.52
CA GLN A 281 60.07 -21.27 3.38
C GLN A 281 60.36 -21.64 1.93
N LYS A 282 61.61 -21.37 1.57
CA LYS A 282 62.27 -21.42 0.28
C LYS A 282 62.56 -22.87 -0.13
N THR A 283 62.42 -23.19 -1.41
CA THR A 283 63.51 -23.43 -2.39
C THR A 283 62.89 -23.69 -3.75
#